data_AF-A0A6A6N5Z2-F1
#
_entry.id   AF-A0A6A6N5Z2-F1
#
_cell.length_a   1.000
_cell.length_b   1.000
_cell.length_c   1.000
_cell.angle_alpha   90.00
_cell.angle_beta   90.00
_cell.angle_gamma   90.00
#
_symmetry.space_group_name_H-M   'P 1'
#
loop_
_entity.id
_entity.type
_entity.pdbx_description
1 polymer ?
#
loop_
_entity_poly.entity_id
_entity_poly.type
_entity_poly.pdbx_seq_one_letter_code
_entity_poly.pdbx_strand_id
1 'polypeptide(L)'
;MRLYGAKFPLQLHHHRTFIAAKVKWVRDPYLDKAVSKEKDLKQAISVKNQILSSPSKSLPLSSISVLKPLLNLPTTALKFFQKYPTLFTQFQPSASLPLHVKLTPQALSIHKEEQEIHNSPNHRDDAVKSDKETLHLELVSWRDELAVSEMEKEMAHGDMTNVKKGERIGFSLSYPNGFDLKKKVKDWVFEWQGLPYISPYENAFHLNPNGDQAEKWVVAVLHELLWLLVSKKTEKENVLILGDYLGFGNRFKKALVHHPGIFYVSNKIRTQTVMLREAYRKDFLVIKHPLMGMRFRYIHLMNKAIEKPRKAAGGALRSWSKRRAASSINKGEERTVRDKSWKREEDKSSSSSDSEFEDLDYSASEVEDASNDEANEIGFVN
;
A
#
# COMPACT_ATOMS: atom_id res chain seq x y z
N MET A 1 -24.98 9.71 58.89
CA MET A 1 -24.46 8.58 58.08
C MET A 1 -23.65 9.16 56.93
N ARG A 2 -22.45 8.62 56.71
CA ARG A 2 -21.36 9.21 55.89
C ARG A 2 -21.64 9.08 54.39
N LEU A 3 -21.43 10.17 53.66
CA LEU A 3 -21.28 10.19 52.20
C LEU A 3 -19.89 9.65 51.86
N TYR A 4 -19.82 8.50 51.20
CA TYR A 4 -18.57 8.00 50.62
C TYR A 4 -18.38 8.67 49.26
N GLY A 5 -17.45 9.63 49.21
CA GLY A 5 -16.92 10.15 47.96
C GLY A 5 -16.19 9.04 47.21
N ALA A 6 -16.69 8.70 46.01
CA ALA A 6 -15.94 7.91 45.05
C ALA A 6 -14.75 8.75 44.59
N LYS A 7 -13.55 8.35 45.01
CA LYS A 7 -12.29 8.88 44.49
C LYS A 7 -12.22 8.51 43.01
N PHE A 8 -12.39 9.50 42.14
CA PHE A 8 -11.98 9.37 40.74
C PHE A 8 -10.49 8.97 40.72
N PRO A 9 -10.09 7.93 39.97
CA PRO A 9 -8.69 7.63 39.81
C PRO A 9 -8.04 8.83 39.12
N LEU A 10 -6.95 9.30 39.73
CA LEU A 10 -6.11 10.39 39.26
C LEU A 10 -5.92 10.27 37.73
N GLN A 11 -6.40 11.26 36.98
CA GLN A 11 -5.97 11.48 35.60
C GLN A 11 -4.47 11.75 35.65
N LEU A 12 -3.67 10.70 35.47
CA LEU A 12 -2.27 10.85 35.14
C LEU A 12 -2.24 11.56 33.79
N HIS A 13 -1.91 12.85 33.81
CA HIS A 13 -1.50 13.57 32.61
C HIS A 13 -0.24 12.85 32.09
N HIS A 14 -0.43 11.90 31.19
CA HIS A 14 0.65 11.29 30.44
C HIS A 14 1.19 12.36 29.50
N HIS A 15 2.16 13.14 30.01
CA HIS A 15 3.01 13.97 29.18
C HIS A 15 3.70 13.09 28.15
N ARG A 16 3.77 13.58 26.91
CA ARG A 16 4.42 12.91 25.79
C ARG A 16 5.83 12.48 26.18
N THR A 17 6.09 11.17 26.21
CA THR A 17 7.45 10.66 26.44
C THR A 17 8.20 10.43 25.15
N PHE A 18 7.56 10.69 23.99
CA PHE A 18 8.19 10.56 22.67
C PHE A 18 9.51 11.33 22.64
N ILE A 19 10.58 10.56 22.58
CA ILE A 19 11.91 11.10 22.37
C ILE A 19 11.93 11.50 20.90
N ALA A 20 12.04 12.80 20.63
CA ALA A 20 12.27 13.38 19.30
C ALA A 20 13.66 12.98 18.75
N ALA A 21 14.00 11.70 18.83
CA ALA A 21 15.11 11.12 18.14
C ALA A 21 14.75 11.16 16.66
N LYS A 22 15.59 11.84 15.88
CA LYS A 22 15.57 11.76 14.42
C LYS A 22 15.68 10.28 14.02
N VAL A 23 14.55 9.64 13.76
CA VAL A 23 14.54 8.29 13.24
C VAL A 23 15.01 8.40 11.80
N LYS A 24 16.23 7.93 11.53
CA LYS A 24 16.84 8.03 10.20
C LYS A 24 15.95 7.24 9.25
N TRP A 25 15.30 7.92 8.31
CA TRP A 25 14.51 7.24 7.29
C TRP A 25 15.44 6.37 6.45
N VAL A 26 15.10 5.09 6.31
CA VAL A 26 15.88 4.13 5.52
C VAL A 26 15.00 3.58 4.42
N ARG A 27 15.53 3.66 3.21
CA ARG A 27 14.89 3.17 2.00
C ARG A 27 14.69 1.66 2.07
N ASP A 28 13.54 1.20 1.61
CA ASP A 28 13.22 -0.22 1.49
C ASP A 28 13.14 -0.60 0.00
N PRO A 29 14.17 -1.28 -0.55
CA PRO A 29 14.21 -1.60 -1.97
C PRO A 29 13.07 -2.50 -2.42
N TYR A 30 12.55 -3.35 -1.54
CA TYR A 30 11.49 -4.29 -1.89
C TYR A 30 10.13 -3.60 -1.97
N LEU A 31 9.82 -2.75 -0.98
CA LEU A 31 8.59 -1.95 -0.99
C LEU A 31 8.61 -0.93 -2.14
N ASP A 32 9.76 -0.29 -2.39
CA ASP A 32 9.94 0.57 -3.55
C ASP A 32 9.71 -0.15 -4.88
N LYS A 33 10.17 -1.40 -4.99
CA LYS A 33 9.93 -2.23 -6.17
C LYS A 33 8.44 -2.56 -6.33
N ALA A 34 7.72 -2.84 -5.23
CA ALA A 34 6.28 -3.07 -5.26
C ALA A 34 5.51 -1.85 -5.81
N VAL A 35 5.90 -0.63 -5.41
CA VAL A 35 5.32 0.60 -5.96
C VAL A 35 5.72 0.80 -7.43
N SER A 36 6.99 0.58 -7.75
CA SER A 36 7.54 0.80 -9.10
C SER A 36 6.92 -0.12 -10.16
N LYS A 37 6.53 -1.35 -9.78
CA LYS A 37 5.83 -2.30 -10.68
C LYS A 37 4.50 -1.76 -11.20
N GLU A 38 3.84 -0.87 -10.46
CA GLU A 38 2.54 -0.29 -10.83
C GLU A 38 2.68 1.02 -11.63
N LYS A 39 3.88 1.33 -12.13
CA LYS A 39 4.11 2.49 -12.99
C LYS A 39 3.15 2.47 -14.18
N ASP A 40 2.47 3.58 -14.39
CA ASP A 40 1.49 3.81 -15.45
C ASP A 40 0.22 2.93 -15.40
N LEU A 41 0.05 2.06 -14.39
CA LEU A 41 -1.09 1.15 -14.30
C LEU A 41 -2.42 1.91 -14.14
N LYS A 42 -2.44 2.94 -13.28
CA LYS A 42 -3.62 3.80 -13.05
C LYS A 42 -4.08 4.44 -14.36
N GLN A 43 -3.14 4.97 -15.13
CA GLN A 43 -3.38 5.57 -16.45
C GLN A 43 -3.87 4.54 -17.46
N ALA A 44 -3.25 3.38 -17.52
CA ALA A 44 -3.65 2.30 -18.42
C ALA A 44 -5.09 1.82 -18.14
N ILE A 45 -5.46 1.65 -16.87
CA ILE A 45 -6.82 1.29 -16.45
C ILE A 45 -7.81 2.42 -16.77
N SER A 46 -7.43 3.69 -16.55
CA SER A 46 -8.29 4.83 -16.89
C SER A 46 -8.60 4.89 -18.39
N VAL A 47 -7.58 4.71 -19.24
CA VAL A 47 -7.76 4.65 -20.70
C VAL A 47 -8.60 3.44 -21.10
N LYS A 48 -8.35 2.26 -20.50
CA LYS A 48 -9.15 1.04 -20.69
C LYS A 48 -10.63 1.33 -20.44
N ASN A 49 -10.96 1.93 -19.30
CA ASN A 49 -12.33 2.25 -18.91
C ASN A 49 -12.97 3.25 -19.90
N GLN A 50 -12.23 4.25 -20.36
CA GLN A 50 -12.72 5.22 -21.35
C GLN A 50 -12.97 4.59 -22.73
N ILE A 51 -12.13 3.64 -23.17
CA ILE A 51 -12.35 2.88 -24.41
C ILE A 51 -13.59 1.99 -24.28
N LEU A 52 -13.79 1.37 -23.12
CA LEU A 52 -14.91 0.46 -22.89
C LEU A 52 -16.25 1.18 -22.69
N SER A 53 -16.24 2.40 -22.17
CA SER A 53 -17.45 3.23 -22.07
C SER A 53 -17.91 3.75 -23.44
N SER A 54 -17.00 3.87 -24.41
CA SER A 54 -17.34 4.22 -25.79
C SER A 54 -18.22 3.12 -26.44
N PRO A 55 -19.33 3.48 -27.12
CA PRO A 55 -20.18 2.53 -27.84
C PRO A 55 -19.41 1.68 -28.87
N SER A 56 -18.40 2.27 -29.52
CA SER A 56 -17.60 1.60 -30.55
C SER A 56 -16.48 0.72 -29.99
N LYS A 57 -16.30 0.67 -28.66
CA LYS A 57 -15.18 -0.01 -27.98
C LYS A 57 -13.79 0.37 -28.53
N SER A 58 -13.72 1.57 -29.10
CA SER A 58 -12.52 2.20 -29.65
C SER A 58 -12.63 3.71 -29.51
N LEU A 59 -11.49 4.41 -29.63
CA LEU A 59 -11.45 5.87 -29.59
C LEU A 59 -10.42 6.39 -30.60
N PRO A 60 -10.69 7.52 -31.28
CA PRO A 60 -9.68 8.18 -32.10
C PRO A 60 -8.58 8.78 -31.21
N LEU A 61 -7.34 8.75 -31.70
CA LEU A 61 -6.16 9.24 -30.99
C LEU A 61 -6.27 10.75 -30.64
N SER A 62 -6.95 11.52 -31.48
CA SER A 62 -7.23 12.94 -31.25
C SER A 62 -8.06 13.15 -29.98
N SER A 63 -9.15 12.39 -29.79
CA SER A 63 -9.97 12.49 -28.58
C SER A 63 -9.19 12.11 -27.32
N ILE A 64 -8.35 11.08 -27.37
CA ILE A 64 -7.52 10.70 -26.21
C ILE A 64 -6.48 11.78 -25.90
N SER A 65 -5.95 12.45 -26.93
CA SER A 65 -4.99 13.54 -26.74
C SER A 65 -5.63 14.75 -26.04
N VAL A 66 -6.90 15.04 -26.32
CA VAL A 66 -7.68 16.06 -25.59
C VAL A 66 -7.94 15.62 -24.15
N LEU A 67 -8.24 14.33 -23.92
CA LEU A 67 -8.48 13.76 -22.59
C LEU A 67 -7.20 13.52 -21.77
N LYS A 68 -6.01 13.87 -22.30
CA LYS A 68 -4.72 13.63 -21.64
C LYS A 68 -4.67 14.14 -20.19
N PRO A 69 -5.15 15.36 -19.85
CA PRO A 69 -5.12 15.86 -18.47
C PRO A 69 -6.03 15.03 -17.54
N LEU A 70 -7.23 14.70 -18.00
CA LEU A 70 -8.21 13.90 -17.24
C LEU A 70 -7.70 12.47 -16.98
N LEU A 71 -6.99 11.90 -17.95
CA LEU A 71 -6.42 10.56 -17.86
C LEU A 71 -5.05 10.52 -17.16
N ASN A 72 -4.50 11.68 -16.78
CA ASN A 72 -3.18 11.83 -16.15
C ASN A 72 -2.05 11.11 -16.90
N LEU A 73 -2.05 11.17 -18.24
CA LEU A 73 -1.07 10.45 -19.05
C LEU A 73 0.35 11.04 -18.92
N PRO A 74 1.39 10.23 -18.69
CA PRO A 74 2.76 10.70 -18.47
C PRO A 74 3.43 11.23 -19.75
N THR A 75 2.96 10.79 -20.92
CA THR A 75 3.50 11.14 -22.24
C THR A 75 2.36 11.54 -23.18
N THR A 76 2.69 11.84 -24.44
CA THR A 76 1.66 11.95 -25.48
C THR A 76 0.90 10.63 -25.61
N ALA A 77 -0.38 10.70 -26.00
CA ALA A 77 -1.22 9.52 -26.18
C ALA A 77 -0.56 8.51 -27.12
N LEU A 78 -0.01 8.99 -28.24
CA LEU A 78 0.70 8.14 -29.21
C LEU A 78 1.89 7.39 -28.58
N LYS A 79 2.78 8.10 -27.87
CA LYS A 79 3.94 7.49 -27.21
C LYS A 79 3.52 6.48 -26.13
N PHE A 80 2.42 6.76 -25.43
CA PHE A 80 1.88 5.85 -24.42
C PHE A 80 1.39 4.53 -25.05
N PHE A 81 0.67 4.60 -26.17
CA PHE A 81 0.20 3.40 -26.86
C PHE A 81 1.32 2.61 -27.55
N GLN A 82 2.34 3.30 -28.05
CA GLN A 82 3.54 2.66 -28.58
C GLN A 82 4.35 1.96 -27.49
N LYS A 83 4.31 2.46 -26.24
CA LYS A 83 4.98 1.84 -25.09
C LYS A 83 4.29 0.54 -24.63
N TYR A 84 2.97 0.43 -24.78
CA TYR A 84 2.17 -0.70 -24.29
C TYR A 84 1.37 -1.41 -25.41
N PRO A 85 2.01 -1.93 -26.46
CA PRO A 85 1.33 -2.52 -27.63
C PRO A 85 0.63 -3.85 -27.33
N THR A 86 0.99 -4.52 -26.23
CA THR A 86 0.33 -5.73 -25.73
C THR A 86 -1.01 -5.46 -25.05
N LEU A 87 -1.22 -4.23 -24.57
CA LEU A 87 -2.48 -3.81 -23.95
C LEU A 87 -3.40 -3.11 -24.96
N PHE A 88 -2.83 -2.32 -25.87
CA PHE A 88 -3.56 -1.51 -26.84
C PHE A 88 -3.14 -1.80 -28.29
N THR A 89 -4.11 -1.83 -29.20
CA THR A 89 -3.88 -1.93 -30.64
C THR A 89 -4.33 -0.66 -31.34
N GLN A 90 -3.45 -0.14 -32.19
CA GLN A 90 -3.74 0.98 -33.09
C GLN A 90 -4.24 0.44 -34.42
N PHE A 91 -5.31 1.02 -34.96
CA PHE A 91 -5.84 0.65 -36.27
C PHE A 91 -6.47 1.86 -36.93
N GLN A 92 -6.50 1.86 -38.26
CA GLN A 92 -7.12 2.92 -39.04
C GLN A 92 -8.29 2.31 -39.83
N PRO A 93 -9.55 2.69 -39.55
CA PRO A 93 -10.72 2.06 -40.18
C PRO A 93 -10.74 2.21 -41.71
N SER A 94 -10.30 3.36 -42.22
CA SER A 94 -10.09 3.64 -43.64
C SER A 94 -8.97 4.68 -43.80
N ALA A 95 -8.32 4.74 -44.97
CA ALA A 95 -7.21 5.66 -45.23
C ALA A 95 -7.56 7.15 -44.98
N SER A 96 -8.84 7.52 -45.03
CA SER A 96 -9.35 8.88 -44.77
C SER A 96 -9.79 9.13 -43.33
N LEU A 97 -9.94 8.08 -42.51
CA LEU A 97 -10.37 8.19 -41.12
C LEU A 97 -9.19 8.28 -40.15
N PRO A 98 -9.37 8.92 -38.98
CA PRO A 98 -8.32 9.08 -38.00
C PRO A 98 -7.84 7.73 -37.45
N LEU A 99 -6.65 7.73 -36.86
CA LEU A 99 -6.11 6.56 -36.17
C LEU A 99 -6.91 6.29 -34.88
N HIS A 100 -7.42 5.08 -34.74
CA HIS A 100 -8.17 4.62 -33.57
C HIS A 100 -7.32 3.70 -32.70
N VAL A 101 -7.67 3.66 -31.42
CA VAL A 101 -7.10 2.76 -30.42
C VAL A 101 -8.20 1.91 -29.83
N LYS A 102 -7.93 0.61 -29.71
CA LYS A 102 -8.78 -0.36 -29.01
C LYS A 102 -7.93 -1.25 -28.11
N LEU A 103 -8.58 -2.02 -27.24
CA LEU A 103 -7.92 -3.02 -26.43
C LEU A 103 -7.54 -4.25 -27.25
N THR A 104 -6.44 -4.91 -26.88
CA THR A 104 -6.08 -6.22 -27.46
C THR A 104 -7.06 -7.30 -27.02
N PRO A 105 -7.20 -8.42 -27.77
CA PRO A 105 -8.03 -9.55 -27.33
C PRO A 105 -7.63 -10.10 -25.95
N GLN A 106 -6.32 -10.10 -25.65
CA GLN A 106 -5.79 -10.50 -24.34
C GLN A 106 -6.25 -9.54 -23.23
N ALA A 107 -6.18 -8.23 -23.46
CA ALA A 107 -6.64 -7.22 -22.51
C ALA A 107 -8.14 -7.31 -22.26
N LEU A 108 -8.93 -7.60 -23.30
CA LEU A 108 -10.37 -7.81 -23.20
C LEU A 108 -10.72 -9.07 -22.39
N SER A 109 -9.97 -10.16 -22.55
CA SER A 109 -10.14 -11.36 -21.70
C SER A 109 -9.93 -11.05 -20.23
N ILE A 110 -8.81 -10.37 -19.90
CA ILE A 110 -8.53 -9.94 -18.52
C ILE A 110 -9.67 -9.05 -17.99
N HIS A 111 -10.19 -8.14 -18.81
CA HIS A 111 -11.31 -7.30 -18.39
C HIS A 111 -12.60 -8.09 -18.10
N LYS A 112 -12.93 -9.09 -18.92
CA LYS A 112 -14.10 -9.94 -18.67
C LYS A 112 -13.98 -10.71 -17.36
N GLU A 113 -12.81 -11.30 -17.11
CA GLU A 113 -12.53 -12.01 -15.86
C GLU A 113 -12.57 -11.07 -14.63
N GLU A 114 -12.12 -9.82 -14.79
CA GLU A 114 -12.23 -8.79 -13.73
C GLU A 114 -13.70 -8.48 -13.44
N GLN A 115 -14.53 -8.35 -14.47
CA GLN A 115 -15.97 -8.12 -14.33
C GLN A 115 -16.69 -9.30 -13.70
N GLU A 116 -16.27 -10.54 -13.98
CA GLU A 116 -16.82 -11.73 -13.31
C GLU A 116 -16.57 -11.71 -11.80
N ILE A 117 -15.37 -11.27 -11.37
CA ILE A 117 -15.04 -11.11 -9.95
C ILE A 117 -15.96 -10.05 -9.31
N HIS A 118 -16.12 -8.89 -9.94
CA HIS A 118 -16.99 -7.83 -9.44
C HIS A 118 -18.47 -8.24 -9.37
N ASN A 119 -18.93 -9.04 -10.34
CA ASN A 119 -20.31 -9.51 -10.40
C ASN A 119 -20.58 -10.77 -9.55
N SER A 120 -19.55 -11.33 -8.91
CA SER A 120 -19.68 -12.49 -8.02
C SER A 120 -20.57 -12.16 -6.82
N PRO A 121 -21.47 -13.05 -6.38
CA PRO A 121 -22.41 -12.81 -5.28
C PRO A 121 -21.75 -12.27 -4.00
N ASN A 122 -20.58 -12.81 -3.65
CA ASN A 122 -19.77 -12.38 -2.49
C ASN A 122 -19.37 -10.88 -2.50
N HIS A 123 -19.51 -10.18 -3.64
CA HIS A 123 -19.23 -8.75 -3.77
C HIS A 123 -20.48 -7.93 -4.17
N ARG A 124 -21.62 -8.58 -4.42
CA ARG A 124 -22.86 -7.91 -4.84
C ARG A 124 -23.69 -7.42 -3.65
N ASP A 125 -23.61 -8.11 -2.51
CA ASP A 125 -24.45 -7.79 -1.34
C ASP A 125 -24.09 -6.44 -0.70
N ASP A 126 -22.90 -5.89 -1.00
CA ASP A 126 -22.46 -4.56 -0.55
C ASP A 126 -22.69 -3.45 -1.60
N ALA A 127 -23.08 -3.80 -2.83
CA ALA A 127 -23.23 -2.85 -3.92
C ALA A 127 -24.65 -2.24 -3.89
N VAL A 128 -24.78 -1.07 -3.28
CA VAL A 128 -26.01 -0.27 -3.27
C VAL A 128 -26.44 0.05 -4.71
N LYS A 129 -27.66 -0.36 -5.07
CA LYS A 129 -28.30 0.06 -6.33
C LYS A 129 -28.59 1.56 -6.22
N SER A 130 -27.75 2.39 -6.86
CA SER A 130 -27.98 3.83 -6.96
C SER A 130 -29.18 4.08 -7.87
N ASP A 131 -30.33 4.39 -7.29
CA ASP A 131 -31.44 4.97 -8.04
C ASP A 131 -31.13 6.44 -8.37
N LYS A 132 -31.58 6.91 -9.52
CA LYS A 132 -31.22 8.23 -10.03
C LYS A 132 -32.05 9.30 -9.32
N GLU A 133 -31.40 10.08 -8.45
CA GLU A 133 -31.56 11.54 -8.24
C GLU A 133 -30.95 11.90 -6.87
N THR A 134 -29.75 12.50 -6.88
CA THR A 134 -29.05 13.08 -5.71
C THR A 134 -29.13 12.29 -4.40
N LEU A 135 -28.40 11.18 -4.34
CA LEU A 135 -28.34 10.30 -3.18
C LEU A 135 -27.15 10.67 -2.28
N HIS A 136 -27.40 11.42 -1.19
CA HIS A 136 -26.52 11.29 -0.03
C HIS A 136 -26.99 10.07 0.76
N LEU A 137 -26.06 9.18 1.09
CA LEU A 137 -26.32 8.06 1.96
C LEU A 137 -25.97 8.50 3.38
N GLU A 138 -26.97 8.53 4.26
CA GLU A 138 -26.73 8.72 5.69
C GLU A 138 -26.53 7.37 6.36
N LEU A 139 -25.49 7.27 7.19
CA LEU A 139 -25.25 6.09 8.01
C LEU A 139 -26.22 6.10 9.20
N VAL A 140 -27.37 5.46 9.04
CA VAL A 140 -28.42 5.39 10.10
C VAL A 140 -27.97 4.52 11.28
N SER A 141 -27.33 3.39 10.97
CA SER A 141 -26.75 2.48 11.96
C SER A 141 -25.70 1.61 11.27
N TRP A 142 -24.73 1.15 12.04
CA TRP A 142 -23.77 0.14 11.60
C TRP A 142 -23.95 -1.14 12.42
N ARG A 143 -23.50 -2.25 11.86
CA ARG A 143 -23.44 -3.53 12.56
C ARG A 143 -22.16 -3.57 13.39
N ASP A 144 -22.29 -3.74 14.70
CA ASP A 144 -21.13 -3.79 15.62
C ASP A 144 -20.17 -4.94 15.27
N GLU A 145 -20.70 -6.03 14.72
CA GLU A 145 -19.91 -7.17 14.22
C GLU A 145 -18.90 -6.79 13.12
N LEU A 146 -19.16 -5.70 12.38
CA LEU A 146 -18.29 -5.20 11.32
C LEU A 146 -17.29 -4.15 11.83
N ALA A 147 -17.59 -3.51 12.97
CA ALA A 147 -16.77 -2.48 13.61
C ALA A 147 -15.68 -3.11 14.50
N VAL A 148 -14.97 -4.11 13.96
CA VAL A 148 -13.87 -4.81 14.62
C VAL A 148 -12.61 -4.61 13.79
N SER A 149 -11.59 -4.00 14.39
CA SER A 149 -10.36 -3.69 13.67
C SER A 149 -9.59 -4.96 13.33
N GLU A 150 -8.67 -4.87 12.37
CA GLU A 150 -7.81 -6.02 12.08
C GLU A 150 -6.99 -6.43 13.31
N MET A 151 -6.48 -5.46 14.07
CA MET A 151 -5.68 -5.75 15.26
C MET A 151 -6.47 -6.54 16.30
N GLU A 152 -7.76 -6.25 16.45
CA GLU A 152 -8.68 -7.00 17.33
C GLU A 152 -8.95 -8.41 16.79
N LYS A 153 -9.14 -8.56 15.47
CA LYS A 153 -9.35 -9.86 14.81
C LYS A 153 -8.17 -10.80 14.94
N GLU A 154 -6.95 -10.29 14.75
CA GLU A 154 -5.72 -11.08 14.86
C GLU A 154 -5.52 -11.62 16.28
N MET A 155 -5.77 -10.78 17.29
CA MET A 155 -5.66 -11.16 18.70
C MET A 155 -6.72 -12.17 19.13
N ALA A 156 -7.93 -12.03 18.59
CA ALA A 156 -9.03 -12.94 18.84
C ALA A 156 -8.85 -14.33 18.19
N HIS A 157 -7.78 -14.54 17.40
CA HIS A 157 -7.57 -15.76 16.59
C HIS A 157 -8.80 -16.17 15.76
N GLY A 158 -9.60 -15.19 15.33
CA GLY A 158 -10.83 -15.39 14.58
C GLY A 158 -12.09 -15.67 15.41
N ASP A 159 -11.99 -15.80 16.73
CA ASP A 159 -13.13 -15.93 17.63
C ASP A 159 -13.50 -14.58 18.25
N MET A 160 -14.45 -13.89 17.61
CA MET A 160 -14.92 -12.55 18.00
C MET A 160 -15.44 -12.46 19.44
N THR A 161 -15.77 -13.57 20.09
CA THR A 161 -16.20 -13.57 21.51
C THR A 161 -15.06 -13.28 22.50
N ASN A 162 -13.81 -13.40 22.05
CA ASN A 162 -12.62 -13.19 22.87
C ASN A 162 -12.08 -11.75 22.83
N VAL A 163 -12.70 -10.83 22.08
CA VAL A 163 -12.24 -9.44 21.99
C VAL A 163 -12.55 -8.69 23.30
N LYS A 164 -11.52 -8.48 24.13
CA LYS A 164 -11.65 -7.68 25.36
C LYS A 164 -11.18 -6.26 25.12
N LYS A 165 -12.08 -5.29 25.31
CA LYS A 165 -11.74 -3.86 25.22
C LYS A 165 -10.63 -3.49 26.19
N GLY A 166 -9.67 -2.68 25.72
CA GLY A 166 -8.55 -2.19 26.52
C GLY A 166 -7.39 -3.18 26.68
N GLU A 167 -7.38 -4.30 25.97
CA GLU A 167 -6.21 -5.16 25.91
C GLU A 167 -4.98 -4.45 25.32
N ARG A 168 -3.80 -4.91 25.74
CA ARG A 168 -2.53 -4.34 25.29
C ARG A 168 -2.13 -4.98 23.96
N ILE A 169 -2.72 -4.47 22.88
CA ILE A 169 -2.41 -4.92 21.52
C ILE A 169 -1.26 -4.07 20.96
N GLY A 170 -0.21 -4.74 20.49
CA GLY A 170 0.94 -4.12 19.85
C GLY A 170 0.93 -4.34 18.34
N PHE A 171 1.44 -3.38 17.58
CA PHE A 171 1.56 -3.48 16.12
C PHE A 171 2.75 -4.34 15.70
N SER A 172 2.66 -5.02 14.56
CA SER A 172 3.82 -5.70 13.97
C SER A 172 4.85 -4.66 13.50
N LEU A 173 6.06 -4.74 14.05
CA LEU A 173 7.16 -3.85 13.69
C LEU A 173 8.13 -4.55 12.75
N SER A 174 8.37 -3.96 11.57
CA SER A 174 9.37 -4.42 10.61
C SER A 174 10.30 -3.28 10.25
N TYR A 175 11.60 -3.47 10.45
CA TYR A 175 12.63 -2.48 10.10
C TYR A 175 13.51 -2.99 8.96
N PRO A 176 13.98 -2.12 8.04
CA PRO A 176 14.93 -2.51 7.02
C PRO A 176 16.23 -3.08 7.61
N ASN A 177 16.92 -3.93 6.85
CA ASN A 177 18.23 -4.45 7.27
C ASN A 177 19.21 -3.30 7.53
N GLY A 178 19.93 -3.36 8.65
CA GLY A 178 20.86 -2.30 9.07
C GLY A 178 20.21 -1.08 9.71
N PHE A 179 18.89 -1.12 9.95
CA PHE A 179 18.20 -0.11 10.72
C PHE A 179 18.43 -0.33 12.22
N ASP A 180 19.29 0.50 12.82
CA ASP A 180 19.57 0.42 14.26
C ASP A 180 18.84 1.55 15.00
N LEU A 181 17.90 1.15 15.86
CA LEU A 181 17.21 2.07 16.76
C LEU A 181 18.12 2.36 17.95
N LYS A 182 18.34 3.64 18.23
CA LYS A 182 18.96 4.05 19.50
C LYS A 182 18.19 3.41 20.66
N LYS A 183 18.90 2.88 21.65
CA LYS A 183 18.32 2.17 22.82
C LYS A 183 17.11 2.90 23.41
N LYS A 184 17.25 4.21 23.65
CA LYS A 184 16.17 5.06 24.17
C LYS A 184 14.87 5.02 23.34
N VAL A 185 14.98 5.02 22.00
CA VAL A 185 13.82 4.94 21.10
C VAL A 185 13.20 3.55 21.14
N LYS A 186 14.04 2.51 21.22
CA LYS A 186 13.57 1.12 21.35
C LYS A 186 12.80 0.92 22.66
N ASP A 187 13.31 1.47 23.76
CA ASP A 187 12.67 1.43 25.08
C ASP A 187 11.32 2.17 25.04
N TRP A 188 11.28 3.38 24.45
CA TRP A 188 10.03 4.12 24.25
C TRP A 188 9.02 3.35 23.38
N VAL A 189 9.45 2.77 22.25
CA VAL A 189 8.57 1.97 21.39
C VAL A 189 8.01 0.77 22.16
N PHE A 190 8.81 0.13 23.01
CA PHE A 190 8.35 -0.98 23.85
C PHE A 190 7.27 -0.55 24.84
N GLU A 191 7.48 0.56 25.55
CA GLU A 191 6.50 1.14 26.48
C GLU A 191 5.21 1.55 25.75
N TRP A 192 5.35 2.24 24.61
CA TRP A 192 4.24 2.66 23.76
C TRP A 192 3.42 1.49 23.21
N GLN A 193 4.08 0.41 22.76
CA GLN A 193 3.41 -0.82 22.35
C GLN A 193 2.60 -1.46 23.49
N GLY A 194 3.06 -1.29 24.74
CA GLY A 194 2.39 -1.81 25.93
C GLY A 194 1.18 -1.00 26.41
N LEU A 195 0.88 0.15 25.81
CA LEU A 195 -0.32 0.95 26.15
C LEU A 195 -1.62 0.19 25.79
N PRO A 196 -2.75 0.47 26.46
CA PRO A 196 -4.06 -0.07 26.05
C PRO A 196 -4.37 0.24 24.58
N TYR A 197 -4.90 -0.73 23.85
CA TYR A 197 -5.41 -0.49 22.49
C TYR A 197 -6.83 0.06 22.57
N ILE A 198 -7.08 1.14 21.84
CA ILE A 198 -8.41 1.72 21.66
C ILE A 198 -8.80 1.49 20.20
N SER A 199 -10.00 0.93 19.98
CA SER A 199 -10.44 0.58 18.64
C SER A 199 -10.53 1.84 17.74
N PRO A 200 -10.14 1.76 16.47
CA PRO A 200 -10.34 2.80 15.45
C PRO A 200 -11.79 3.26 15.32
N TYR A 201 -12.74 2.39 15.66
CA TYR A 201 -14.17 2.65 15.61
C TYR A 201 -14.72 3.30 16.89
N GLU A 202 -13.88 3.48 17.92
CA GLU A 202 -14.22 4.20 19.15
C GLU A 202 -13.77 5.67 19.11
N ASN A 203 -14.50 6.57 19.78
CA ASN A 203 -14.13 7.97 19.86
C ASN A 203 -13.11 8.23 20.98
N ALA A 204 -11.86 8.49 20.60
CA ALA A 204 -10.79 8.84 21.54
C ALA A 204 -10.32 10.32 21.48
N PHE A 205 -11.13 11.23 20.93
CA PHE A 205 -10.79 12.67 20.88
C PHE A 205 -10.74 13.35 22.26
N HIS A 206 -11.30 12.71 23.28
CA HIS A 206 -11.22 13.16 24.68
C HIS A 206 -9.80 13.03 25.28
N LEU A 207 -8.92 12.26 24.63
CA LEU A 207 -7.52 12.13 25.06
C LEU A 207 -6.74 13.41 24.74
N ASN A 208 -5.71 13.69 25.54
CA ASN A 208 -4.77 14.76 25.21
C ASN A 208 -4.14 14.49 23.83
N PRO A 209 -4.30 15.37 22.83
CA PRO A 209 -3.80 15.16 21.48
C PRO A 209 -2.28 14.96 21.38
N ASN A 210 -1.55 15.40 22.40
CA ASN A 210 -0.10 15.25 22.52
C ASN A 210 0.33 14.04 23.35
N GLY A 211 -0.59 13.26 23.92
CA GLY A 211 -0.27 12.08 24.73
C GLY A 211 0.06 10.84 23.89
N ASP A 212 0.88 9.95 24.45
CA ASP A 212 1.30 8.69 23.79
C ASP A 212 0.09 7.78 23.50
N GLN A 213 -0.94 7.81 24.34
CA GLN A 213 -2.21 7.10 24.14
C GLN A 213 -3.00 7.62 22.93
N ALA A 214 -3.05 8.95 22.76
CA ALA A 214 -3.72 9.56 21.60
C ALA A 214 -2.95 9.25 20.32
N GLU A 215 -1.61 9.28 20.36
CA GLU A 215 -0.77 8.85 19.25
C GLU A 215 -0.99 7.37 18.89
N LYS A 216 -1.11 6.49 19.88
CA LYS A 216 -1.45 5.07 19.65
C LYS A 216 -2.78 4.90 18.94
N TRP A 217 -3.80 5.65 19.35
CA TRP A 217 -5.10 5.62 18.69
C TRP A 217 -5.04 6.17 17.25
N VAL A 218 -4.30 7.26 17.01
CA VAL A 218 -4.06 7.79 15.66
C VAL A 218 -3.40 6.74 14.75
N VAL A 219 -2.40 6.03 15.27
CA VAL A 219 -1.74 4.94 14.53
C VAL A 219 -2.71 3.79 14.27
N ALA A 220 -3.56 3.45 15.23
CA ALA A 220 -4.60 2.42 15.06
C ALA A 220 -5.58 2.79 13.94
N VAL A 221 -6.06 4.04 13.91
CA VAL A 221 -6.98 4.52 12.85
C VAL A 221 -6.30 4.52 11.49
N LEU A 222 -5.06 4.99 11.40
CA LEU A 222 -4.32 5.01 10.14
C LEU A 222 -3.99 3.59 9.64
N HIS A 223 -3.65 2.69 10.57
CA HIS A 223 -3.43 1.27 10.30
C HIS A 223 -4.70 0.64 9.72
N GLU A 224 -5.84 0.82 10.39
CA GLU A 224 -7.13 0.28 9.93
C GLU A 224 -7.53 0.86 8.57
N LEU A 225 -7.37 2.18 8.38
CA LEU A 225 -7.67 2.82 7.09
C LEU A 225 -6.88 2.19 5.94
N LEU A 226 -5.58 2.00 6.13
CA LEU A 226 -4.74 1.34 5.14
C LEU A 226 -5.10 -0.14 5.02
N TRP A 227 -5.48 -0.80 6.12
CA TRP A 227 -5.88 -2.19 6.09
C TRP A 227 -7.18 -2.41 5.32
N LEU A 228 -8.15 -1.50 5.38
CA LEU A 228 -9.37 -1.60 4.56
C LEU A 228 -9.09 -1.55 3.04
N LEU A 229 -7.96 -0.97 2.64
CA LEU A 229 -7.57 -0.93 1.23
C LEU A 229 -7.11 -2.32 0.76
N VAL A 230 -7.66 -2.76 -0.37
CA VAL A 230 -7.26 -4.02 -1.04
C VAL A 230 -5.74 -4.14 -1.25
N SER A 231 -5.06 -3.04 -1.56
CA SER A 231 -3.60 -3.00 -1.75
C SER A 231 -2.81 -2.67 -0.49
N LYS A 232 -3.45 -2.34 0.65
CA LYS A 232 -2.78 -1.96 1.90
C LYS A 232 -1.79 -0.79 1.74
N LYS A 233 -2.10 0.09 0.78
CA LYS A 233 -1.31 1.26 0.39
C LYS A 233 -2.16 2.30 -0.33
N THR A 234 -1.77 3.56 -0.23
CA THR A 234 -2.40 4.68 -0.96
C THR A 234 -1.41 5.85 -1.12
N GLU A 235 -1.77 6.83 -1.96
CA GLU A 235 -1.00 8.07 -2.08
C GLU A 235 -1.07 8.83 -0.74
N LYS A 236 0.05 9.40 -0.29
CA LYS A 236 0.14 10.14 0.99
C LYS A 236 -0.86 11.28 1.05
N GLU A 237 -1.10 11.95 -0.06
CA GLU A 237 -2.06 13.04 -0.14
C GLU A 237 -3.48 12.59 0.23
N ASN A 238 -3.88 11.39 -0.20
CA ASN A 238 -5.18 10.82 0.18
C ASN A 238 -5.27 10.60 1.70
N VAL A 239 -4.16 10.18 2.32
CA VAL A 239 -4.10 10.03 3.79
C VAL A 239 -4.27 11.38 4.47
N LEU A 240 -3.60 12.42 4.00
CA LEU A 240 -3.67 13.76 4.62
C LEU A 240 -5.07 14.36 4.49
N ILE A 241 -5.66 14.30 3.30
CA ILE A 241 -7.03 14.78 3.06
C ILE A 241 -8.04 14.04 3.96
N LEU A 242 -7.92 12.72 4.08
CA LEU A 242 -8.78 11.94 4.99
C LEU A 242 -8.52 12.29 6.46
N GLY A 243 -7.26 12.52 6.83
CA GLY A 243 -6.90 12.97 8.17
C GLY A 243 -7.53 14.31 8.53
N ASP A 244 -7.51 15.28 7.61
CA ASP A 244 -8.16 16.56 7.81
C ASP A 244 -9.67 16.40 7.93
N TYR A 245 -10.29 15.61 7.04
CA TYR A 245 -11.73 15.33 7.06
C TYR A 245 -12.19 14.66 8.37
N LEU A 246 -11.39 13.75 8.91
CA LEU A 246 -11.67 13.04 10.15
C LEU A 246 -11.26 13.83 11.41
N GLY A 247 -10.72 15.05 11.30
CA GLY A 247 -10.30 15.86 12.46
C GLY A 247 -8.94 15.48 13.07
N PHE A 248 -8.13 14.70 12.34
CA PHE A 248 -6.76 14.35 12.72
C PHE A 248 -5.73 15.42 12.36
N GLY A 249 -5.98 16.21 11.31
CA GLY A 249 -5.05 17.25 10.87
C GLY A 249 -3.64 16.69 10.63
N ASN A 250 -2.64 17.41 11.15
CA ASN A 250 -1.24 17.01 11.08
C ASN A 250 -0.87 15.73 11.88
N ARG A 251 -1.78 15.13 12.66
CA ARG A 251 -1.46 13.93 13.46
C ARG A 251 -1.13 12.72 12.59
N PHE A 252 -1.78 12.55 11.43
CA PHE A 252 -1.42 11.49 10.48
C PHE A 252 -0.02 11.70 9.90
N LYS A 253 0.34 12.94 9.54
CA LYS A 253 1.69 13.28 9.09
C LYS A 253 2.75 12.92 10.15
N LYS A 254 2.47 13.24 11.43
CA LYS A 254 3.34 12.89 12.56
C LYS A 254 3.46 11.37 12.73
N ALA A 255 2.35 10.64 12.71
CA ALA A 255 2.33 9.19 12.85
C ALA A 255 3.18 8.47 11.79
N LEU A 256 3.13 8.92 10.52
CA LEU A 256 3.95 8.38 9.44
C LEU A 256 5.47 8.55 9.67
N VAL A 257 5.86 9.63 10.35
CA VAL A 257 7.27 9.93 10.65
C VAL A 257 7.74 9.20 11.90
N HIS A 258 6.90 9.16 12.95
CA HIS A 258 7.27 8.57 14.24
C HIS A 258 7.26 7.04 14.22
N HIS A 259 6.47 6.41 13.34
CA HIS A 259 6.32 4.95 13.28
C HIS A 259 6.79 4.32 11.96
N PRO A 260 8.07 4.48 11.58
CA PRO A 260 8.60 3.92 10.33
C PRO A 260 8.77 2.40 10.36
N GLY A 261 8.55 1.76 11.52
CA GLY A 261 8.48 0.29 11.65
C GLY A 261 7.11 -0.29 11.29
N ILE A 262 6.07 0.55 11.25
CA ILE A 262 4.69 0.18 10.89
C ILE A 262 4.40 0.67 9.47
N PHE A 263 4.70 1.94 9.20
CA PHE A 263 4.46 2.59 7.92
C PHE A 263 5.74 2.76 7.12
N TYR A 264 5.61 2.67 5.79
CA TYR A 264 6.65 3.05 4.85
C TYR A 264 6.10 4.08 3.88
N VAL A 265 6.90 5.10 3.55
CA VAL A 265 6.55 6.11 2.55
C VAL A 265 7.52 5.99 1.38
N SER A 266 7.07 5.43 0.27
CA SER A 266 7.88 5.32 -0.94
C SER A 266 7.78 6.59 -1.79
N ASN A 267 8.89 7.11 -2.29
CA ASN A 267 8.94 8.24 -3.24
C ASN A 267 9.06 7.79 -4.71
N LYS A 268 8.66 6.55 -5.01
CA LYS A 268 8.72 6.02 -6.38
C LYS A 268 7.62 6.60 -7.25
N ILE A 269 7.73 6.41 -8.56
CA ILE A 269 6.74 6.83 -9.58
C ILE A 269 6.32 8.33 -9.51
N ARG A 270 7.18 9.21 -8.97
CA ARG A 270 6.95 10.65 -8.78
C ARG A 270 5.80 10.97 -7.81
N THR A 271 5.41 10.03 -6.95
CA THR A 271 4.40 10.24 -5.92
C THR A 271 4.90 9.70 -4.58
N GLN A 272 4.37 10.22 -3.47
CA GLN A 272 4.62 9.67 -2.15
C GLN A 272 3.54 8.62 -1.86
N THR A 273 3.89 7.35 -1.78
CA THR A 273 2.97 6.24 -1.52
C THR A 273 3.18 5.70 -0.11
N VAL A 274 2.16 5.79 0.73
CA VAL A 274 2.15 5.21 2.08
C VAL A 274 1.78 3.74 1.96
N MET A 275 2.53 2.87 2.63
CA MET A 275 2.35 1.42 2.66
C MET A 275 2.39 0.91 4.10
N LEU A 276 1.59 -0.11 4.37
CA LEU A 276 1.62 -0.85 5.63
C LEU A 276 2.68 -1.96 5.55
N ARG A 277 3.71 -1.94 6.39
CA ARG A 277 4.87 -2.83 6.22
C ARG A 277 4.51 -4.30 6.42
N GLU A 278 3.71 -4.62 7.43
CA GLU A 278 3.38 -6.00 7.75
C GLU A 278 2.60 -6.71 6.64
N ALA A 279 1.84 -5.94 5.85
CA ALA A 279 1.08 -6.43 4.72
C ALA A 279 1.94 -6.92 3.56
N TYR A 280 3.25 -6.65 3.58
CA TYR A 280 4.18 -7.02 2.52
C TYR A 280 5.28 -7.95 3.02
N ARG A 281 5.65 -8.90 2.16
CA ARG A 281 6.87 -9.72 2.31
C ARG A 281 7.67 -9.56 1.04
N LYS A 282 8.82 -8.90 1.15
CA LYS A 282 9.56 -8.36 0.00
C LYS A 282 8.63 -7.48 -0.85
N ASP A 283 8.52 -7.76 -2.14
CA ASP A 283 7.77 -7.00 -3.13
C ASP A 283 6.40 -7.60 -3.44
N PHE A 284 5.85 -8.43 -2.53
CA PHE A 284 4.56 -9.10 -2.65
C PHE A 284 3.66 -8.80 -1.46
N LEU A 285 2.37 -8.62 -1.73
CA LEU A 285 1.32 -8.51 -0.73
C LEU A 285 1.07 -9.88 -0.09
N VAL A 286 1.03 -9.95 1.24
CA VAL A 286 0.86 -11.18 2.01
C VAL A 286 -0.54 -11.76 1.80
N ILE A 287 -1.56 -10.92 1.99
CA ILE A 287 -2.96 -11.32 1.81
C ILE A 287 -3.28 -11.23 0.32
N LYS A 288 -3.62 -12.39 -0.26
CA LYS A 288 -3.98 -12.47 -1.67
C LYS A 288 -5.43 -12.02 -1.84
N HIS A 289 -5.64 -11.04 -2.70
CA HIS A 289 -6.96 -10.60 -3.10
C HIS A 289 -7.16 -10.82 -4.61
N PRO A 290 -8.31 -11.35 -5.08
CA PRO A 290 -8.57 -11.59 -6.50
C PRO A 290 -8.34 -10.34 -7.38
N LEU A 291 -8.80 -9.17 -6.93
CA LEU A 291 -8.58 -7.89 -7.63
C LEU A 291 -7.10 -7.49 -7.71
N MET A 292 -6.27 -7.83 -6.71
CA MET A 292 -4.81 -7.65 -6.83
C MET A 292 -4.22 -8.59 -7.88
N GLY A 293 -4.74 -9.81 -7.98
CA GLY A 293 -4.41 -10.75 -9.06
C GLY A 293 -4.67 -10.15 -10.44
N MET A 294 -5.82 -9.49 -10.62
CA MET A 294 -6.15 -8.80 -11.87
C MET A 294 -5.20 -7.64 -12.18
N ARG A 295 -4.83 -6.84 -11.16
CA ARG A 295 -3.80 -5.80 -11.32
C ARG A 295 -2.48 -6.40 -11.80
N PHE A 296 -2.01 -7.50 -11.20
CA PHE A 296 -0.77 -8.16 -11.63
C PHE A 296 -0.86 -8.68 -13.07
N ARG A 297 -2.02 -9.19 -13.51
CA ARG A 297 -2.21 -9.61 -14.90
C ARG A 297 -2.13 -8.45 -15.88
N TYR A 298 -2.71 -7.30 -15.54
CA TYR A 298 -2.55 -6.09 -16.35
C TYR A 298 -1.09 -5.61 -16.39
N ILE A 299 -0.40 -5.56 -15.26
CA ILE A 299 1.03 -5.20 -15.19
C ILE A 299 1.87 -6.16 -16.04
N HIS A 300 1.62 -7.47 -15.93
CA HIS A 300 2.31 -8.47 -16.74
C HIS A 300 2.05 -8.23 -18.23
N LEU A 301 0.79 -8.03 -18.62
CA LEU A 301 0.44 -7.76 -20.02
C LEU A 301 1.13 -6.48 -20.53
N MET A 302 1.15 -5.40 -19.74
CA MET A 302 1.83 -4.15 -20.09
C MET A 302 3.33 -4.34 -20.33
N ASN A 303 4.00 -5.11 -19.48
CA ASN A 303 5.46 -5.28 -19.53
C ASN A 303 5.94 -6.36 -20.51
N LYS A 304 5.06 -7.25 -20.96
CA LYS A 304 5.38 -8.35 -21.90
C LYS A 304 6.02 -7.90 -23.21
N ALA A 305 5.68 -6.71 -23.72
CA ALA A 305 6.29 -6.15 -24.94
C ALA A 305 7.67 -5.49 -24.69
N ILE A 306 7.93 -5.10 -23.44
CA ILE A 306 9.18 -4.45 -23.02
C ILE A 306 10.27 -5.51 -22.80
N GLU A 307 9.87 -6.72 -22.42
CA GLU A 307 10.71 -7.92 -22.45
C GLU A 307 11.02 -8.32 -23.89
N LYS A 308 12.01 -7.66 -24.51
CA LYS A 308 12.60 -8.13 -25.77
C LYS A 308 12.96 -9.62 -25.62
N PRO A 309 12.73 -10.47 -26.65
CA PRO A 309 13.28 -11.82 -26.60
C PRO A 309 14.78 -11.69 -26.38
N ARG A 310 15.30 -12.34 -25.31
CA ARG A 310 16.74 -12.55 -25.16
C ARG A 310 17.20 -13.11 -26.50
N LYS A 311 18.00 -12.34 -27.25
CA LYS A 311 18.63 -12.86 -28.46
C LYS A 311 19.34 -14.14 -28.02
N ALA A 312 18.86 -15.28 -28.50
CA ALA A 312 19.56 -16.54 -28.29
C ALA A 312 20.98 -16.30 -28.79
N ALA A 313 21.95 -16.32 -27.88
CA ALA A 313 23.34 -16.27 -28.24
C ALA A 313 23.58 -17.51 -29.12
N GLY A 314 23.81 -17.27 -30.41
CA GLY A 314 24.22 -18.31 -31.33
C GLY A 314 25.52 -18.93 -30.83
N GLY A 315 25.54 -20.25 -30.70
CA GLY A 315 26.69 -20.97 -30.19
C GLY A 315 26.51 -22.48 -30.18
N ALA A 316 26.66 -23.07 -31.37
CA ALA A 316 27.03 -24.46 -31.63
C ALA A 316 26.15 -25.59 -31.05
N LEU A 317 25.31 -26.12 -31.93
CA LEU A 317 24.86 -27.52 -31.92
C LEU A 317 26.08 -28.45 -31.98
N ARG A 318 26.49 -29.06 -30.86
CA ARG A 318 27.38 -30.24 -30.89
C ARG A 318 26.53 -31.50 -30.87
N SER A 319 26.59 -32.21 -32.00
CA SER A 319 25.90 -33.46 -32.29
C SER A 319 26.12 -34.52 -31.21
N TRP A 320 25.03 -35.06 -30.68
CA TRP A 320 25.04 -36.27 -29.86
C TRP A 320 25.25 -37.49 -30.77
N SER A 321 26.50 -37.95 -30.86
CA SER A 321 26.83 -39.18 -31.58
C SER A 321 26.54 -40.40 -30.71
N LYS A 322 25.54 -41.17 -31.14
CA LYS A 322 25.22 -42.52 -30.67
C LYS A 322 26.45 -43.43 -30.74
N ARG A 323 26.89 -44.01 -29.62
CA ARG A 323 27.53 -45.34 -29.59
C ARG A 323 27.04 -46.15 -28.40
N ARG A 324 26.59 -47.36 -28.70
CA ARG A 324 26.21 -48.44 -27.78
C ARG A 324 27.46 -48.98 -27.08
N ALA A 325 27.33 -49.39 -25.83
CA ALA A 325 28.12 -50.46 -25.24
C ALA A 325 27.29 -51.22 -24.21
N ALA A 326 27.47 -52.52 -24.19
CA ALA A 326 26.59 -53.53 -23.63
C ALA A 326 26.73 -53.71 -22.11
N SER A 327 25.79 -54.49 -21.59
CA SER A 327 25.63 -55.02 -20.24
C SER A 327 26.90 -55.60 -19.61
N SER A 328 27.02 -55.46 -18.28
CA SER A 328 27.41 -56.56 -17.38
C SER A 328 26.95 -56.28 -15.95
N ILE A 329 26.48 -57.35 -15.33
CA ILE A 329 25.84 -57.51 -14.02
C ILE A 329 26.90 -57.62 -12.91
N ASN A 330 26.72 -56.96 -11.75
CA ASN A 330 26.57 -57.65 -10.44
C ASN A 330 26.41 -56.72 -9.22
N LYS A 331 25.39 -57.06 -8.41
CA LYS A 331 25.28 -57.22 -6.94
C LYS A 331 25.87 -56.21 -5.92
N GLY A 332 25.05 -55.96 -4.89
CA GLY A 332 25.42 -55.62 -3.50
C GLY A 332 25.07 -54.18 -3.12
N GLU A 333 23.95 -53.93 -2.42
CA GLU A 333 23.76 -53.92 -0.96
C GLU A 333 23.78 -52.50 -0.36
N GLU A 334 23.23 -52.39 0.84
CA GLU A 334 22.48 -51.28 1.41
C GLU A 334 23.22 -49.96 1.78
N ARG A 335 22.42 -48.88 1.72
CA ARG A 335 22.32 -47.69 2.60
C ARG A 335 23.54 -47.29 3.45
N THR A 336 23.96 -46.03 3.30
CA THR A 336 23.96 -45.06 4.42
C THR A 336 23.84 -43.63 3.87
N VAL A 337 23.02 -42.81 4.53
CA VAL A 337 22.84 -41.37 4.31
C VAL A 337 23.76 -40.64 5.26
N ARG A 338 24.65 -39.76 4.75
CA ARG A 338 25.17 -38.62 5.52
C ARG A 338 25.73 -37.51 4.62
N ASP A 339 25.05 -36.38 4.69
CA ASP A 339 25.49 -34.97 4.57
C ASP A 339 26.75 -34.63 3.75
N LYS A 340 26.56 -33.72 2.77
CA LYS A 340 27.15 -32.37 2.81
C LYS A 340 26.75 -31.49 1.62
N SER A 341 26.18 -30.33 1.96
CA SER A 341 26.59 -29.00 1.52
C SER A 341 26.66 -28.70 0.02
N TRP A 342 25.62 -28.05 -0.49
CA TRP A 342 25.73 -27.20 -1.68
C TRP A 342 25.64 -25.73 -1.28
N LYS A 343 26.80 -25.05 -1.26
CA LYS A 343 26.87 -23.60 -1.44
C LYS A 343 26.32 -23.31 -2.84
N ARG A 344 25.37 -22.39 -2.95
CA ARG A 344 24.93 -21.86 -4.24
C ARG A 344 25.22 -20.36 -4.30
N GLU A 345 25.92 -20.04 -5.37
CA GLU A 345 26.53 -18.76 -5.70
C GLU A 345 25.50 -17.65 -5.90
N GLU A 346 25.90 -16.44 -5.51
CA GLU A 346 25.19 -15.20 -5.69
C GLU A 346 25.30 -14.71 -7.14
N ASP A 347 24.17 -14.64 -7.84
CA ASP A 347 24.09 -13.94 -9.12
C ASP A 347 23.92 -12.43 -8.88
N LYS A 348 25.01 -11.69 -9.13
CA LYS A 348 25.04 -10.23 -9.22
C LYS A 348 24.23 -9.77 -10.44
N SER A 349 23.09 -9.11 -10.20
CA SER A 349 22.35 -8.43 -11.25
C SER A 349 22.92 -7.02 -11.50
N SER A 350 23.26 -6.77 -12.76
CA SER A 350 23.84 -5.53 -13.28
C SER A 350 22.87 -4.33 -13.22
N SER A 351 23.43 -3.21 -12.79
CA SER A 351 22.91 -1.84 -12.80
C SER A 351 22.38 -1.40 -14.17
N SER A 352 21.23 -0.72 -14.18
CA SER A 352 20.78 0.14 -15.28
C SER A 352 20.73 1.56 -14.74
N SER A 353 21.45 2.46 -15.42
CA SER A 353 21.59 3.88 -15.11
C SER A 353 20.24 4.59 -14.96
N ASP A 354 19.96 5.07 -13.76
CA ASP A 354 18.95 6.09 -13.48
C ASP A 354 19.68 7.44 -13.39
N SER A 355 19.19 8.42 -14.14
CA SER A 355 19.61 9.82 -14.06
C SER A 355 19.34 10.36 -12.65
N GLU A 356 20.40 10.78 -11.98
CA GLU A 356 20.38 11.44 -10.67
C GLU A 356 19.53 12.72 -10.74
N PHE A 357 18.57 12.82 -9.83
CA PHE A 357 17.84 14.04 -9.53
C PHE A 357 18.09 14.33 -8.05
N GLU A 358 18.57 15.53 -7.76
CA GLU A 358 19.08 15.94 -6.46
C GLU A 358 18.06 15.73 -5.32
N ASP A 359 18.50 15.00 -4.30
CA ASP A 359 17.78 14.79 -3.05
C ASP A 359 17.74 16.11 -2.27
N LEU A 360 16.58 16.77 -2.21
CA LEU A 360 16.34 17.83 -1.24
C LEU A 360 16.10 17.19 0.14
N ASP A 361 17.13 17.24 0.97
CA ASP A 361 17.14 16.81 2.37
C ASP A 361 16.19 17.71 3.19
N TYR A 362 15.00 17.19 3.55
CA TYR A 362 14.06 17.93 4.37
C TYR A 362 14.40 17.74 5.85
N SER A 363 15.21 18.68 6.35
CA SER A 363 15.41 18.92 7.77
C SER A 363 14.09 19.39 8.40
N ALA A 364 13.67 18.72 9.48
CA ALA A 364 12.60 19.23 10.34
C ALA A 364 13.11 20.44 11.15
N SER A 365 12.77 21.63 10.67
CA SER A 365 12.82 22.95 11.35
C SER A 365 11.57 23.68 10.84
N GLU A 366 10.63 24.21 11.62
CA GLU A 366 10.57 24.70 12.99
C GLU A 366 9.18 24.36 13.56
N VAL A 367 9.09 24.11 14.86
CA VAL A 367 7.84 24.30 15.62
C VAL A 367 8.28 24.99 16.90
N GLU A 368 8.21 26.32 16.91
CA GLU A 368 8.24 27.08 18.15
C GLU A 368 6.84 27.05 18.77
N ASP A 369 6.79 26.55 20.01
CA ASP A 369 5.64 26.63 20.90
C ASP A 369 5.43 28.10 21.31
N ALA A 370 4.27 28.66 21.01
CA ALA A 370 3.80 29.88 21.64
C ALA A 370 2.60 29.53 22.54
N SER A 371 2.90 29.12 23.77
CA SER A 371 1.97 29.20 24.89
C SER A 371 2.55 30.21 25.88
N ASN A 372 1.94 31.38 25.98
CA ASN A 372 2.02 32.15 27.21
C ASN A 372 0.66 32.80 27.47
N ASP A 373 -0.09 32.16 28.36
CA ASP A 373 -1.19 32.79 29.08
C ASP A 373 -0.57 33.70 30.14
N GLU A 374 -0.85 35.00 30.08
CA GLU A 374 -0.87 35.83 31.28
C GLU A 374 -2.21 36.55 31.34
N ALA A 375 -3.06 36.06 32.23
CA ALA A 375 -4.16 36.81 32.77
C ALA A 375 -3.60 37.98 33.58
N ASN A 376 -4.08 39.20 33.31
CA ASN A 376 -4.25 40.15 34.39
C ASN A 376 -5.54 40.94 34.20
N GLU A 377 -6.26 41.01 35.30
CA GLU A 377 -7.61 41.46 35.47
C GLU A 377 -7.60 42.96 35.87
N ILE A 378 -8.73 43.63 35.66
CA ILE A 378 -9.21 44.86 36.32
C ILE A 378 -8.62 46.23 35.90
N GLY A 379 -9.51 47.13 35.45
CA GLY A 379 -9.28 48.58 35.40
C GLY A 379 -10.39 49.37 34.71
N PHE A 380 -11.34 49.87 35.51
CA PHE A 380 -12.51 50.69 35.16
C PHE A 380 -12.21 52.06 34.51
N VAL A 381 -13.31 52.69 34.03
CA VAL A 381 -13.52 54.14 33.72
C VAL A 381 -13.00 54.53 32.32
N ASN A 382 -13.79 55.03 31.36
CA ASN A 382 -15.08 55.72 31.34
C ASN A 382 -15.79 55.48 29.99
#